data_AF-A0A1I7UIL6-F1
#
_entry.id   AF-A0A1I7UIL6-F1
#
_cell.length_a   1.000
_cell.length_b   1.000
_cell.length_c   1.000
_cell.angle_alpha   90.00
_cell.angle_beta   90.00
_cell.angle_gamma   90.00
#
_symmetry.space_group_name_H-M   'P 1'
#
loop_
_entity.id
_entity.type
_entity.pdbx_description
1 polymer ?
#
loop_
_entity_poly.entity_id
_entity_poly.type
_entity_poly.pdbx_seq_one_letter_code
_entity_poly.pdbx_strand_id
1 'polypeptide(L)'
;MAKIFGKVENFDLEASEVNEDCVMDCFEANDCLLAFMDSENHCLLFNFNDTEHLTVSETRSEDKLVVAFKANISTDPSISSCPLYPDLNLTVTLPNGDQIVWEKKGNQFEFKKCIGDWKMFKRSEDLTVCMQTISVAAVIRNVEVARKRCNDLGGYKLIGVGSLEELIWIKKKHDIANNGGYSGYWLDGKREEISSGMLNTNFEFSDGLTVLNKTLYDEYTGVSGSTYGKEGRRALDCLIFCKPTGRMMYDVACDAATTGYGFVCGYQLV
;
A
#
# COMPACT_ATOMS: atom_id res chain seq x y z
N MET A 1 -12.29 -8.38 -20.97
CA MET A 1 -12.80 -7.25 -20.16
C MET A 1 -14.28 -7.45 -19.90
N ALA A 2 -14.78 -7.04 -18.73
CA ALA A 2 -16.22 -7.07 -18.42
C ALA A 2 -16.87 -5.74 -18.82
N LYS A 3 -17.94 -5.78 -19.61
CA LYS A 3 -18.66 -4.58 -20.05
C LYS A 3 -19.96 -4.40 -19.30
N ILE A 4 -20.28 -3.17 -18.95
CA ILE A 4 -21.59 -2.77 -18.42
C ILE A 4 -22.06 -1.49 -19.11
N PHE A 5 -23.36 -1.22 -19.03
CA PHE A 5 -23.84 0.14 -19.24
C PHE A 5 -23.47 0.97 -18.01
N GLY A 6 -22.63 1.97 -18.22
CA GLY A 6 -22.12 2.78 -17.13
C GLY A 6 -21.46 4.06 -17.59
N LYS A 7 -21.25 4.96 -16.63
CA LYS A 7 -20.58 6.24 -16.81
C LYS A 7 -19.46 6.37 -15.79
N VAL A 8 -18.31 6.87 -16.21
CA VAL A 8 -17.28 7.31 -15.27
C VAL A 8 -17.61 8.73 -14.79
N GLU A 9 -17.73 8.90 -13.48
CA GLU A 9 -18.10 10.19 -12.89
C GLU A 9 -16.98 11.23 -13.04
N ASN A 10 -17.38 12.49 -13.25
CA ASN A 10 -16.47 13.64 -13.47
C ASN A 10 -15.65 13.60 -14.77
N PHE A 11 -15.97 12.70 -15.70
CA PHE A 11 -15.37 12.67 -17.03
C PHE A 11 -16.43 12.90 -18.11
N ASP A 12 -16.02 13.59 -19.17
CA ASP A 12 -16.84 13.90 -20.34
C ASP A 12 -16.23 13.27 -21.58
N LEU A 13 -17.03 12.47 -22.30
CA LEU A 13 -16.59 11.79 -23.51
C LEU A 13 -16.61 12.70 -24.73
N GLU A 14 -17.44 13.74 -24.77
CA GLU A 14 -17.63 14.57 -25.98
C GLU A 14 -16.34 15.28 -26.43
N ALA A 15 -15.39 15.49 -25.50
CA ALA A 15 -14.09 16.10 -25.79
C ALA A 15 -13.00 15.06 -26.16
N SER A 16 -13.33 13.77 -26.16
CA SER A 16 -12.36 12.67 -26.30
C SER A 16 -12.17 12.26 -27.75
N GLU A 17 -11.06 11.57 -28.04
CA GLU A 17 -10.81 11.07 -29.38
C GLU A 17 -11.73 9.88 -29.72
N VAL A 18 -12.08 9.77 -31.00
CA VAL A 18 -12.85 8.64 -31.51
C VAL A 18 -11.91 7.45 -31.72
N ASN A 19 -12.22 6.32 -31.10
CA ASN A 19 -11.46 5.07 -31.21
C ASN A 19 -12.41 3.86 -31.23
N GLU A 20 -12.53 3.21 -32.39
CA GLU A 20 -13.38 2.02 -32.57
C GLU A 20 -12.85 0.78 -31.81
N ASP A 21 -11.55 0.73 -31.56
CA ASP A 21 -10.86 -0.38 -30.88
C ASP A 21 -10.62 -0.12 -29.38
N CYS A 22 -11.27 0.91 -28.81
CA CYS A 22 -11.11 1.38 -27.43
C CYS A 22 -10.96 0.27 -26.36
N VAL A 23 -11.85 -0.72 -26.39
CA VAL A 23 -11.83 -1.84 -25.42
C VAL A 23 -10.66 -2.79 -25.68
N MET A 24 -10.34 -3.01 -26.95
CA MET A 24 -9.27 -3.89 -27.37
C MET A 24 -7.91 -3.28 -26.99
N ASP A 25 -7.72 -1.99 -27.27
CA ASP A 25 -6.52 -1.24 -26.90
C ASP A 25 -6.27 -1.28 -25.39
N CYS A 26 -7.31 -1.09 -24.57
CA CYS A 26 -7.20 -1.23 -23.13
C CYS A 26 -6.87 -2.66 -22.69
N PHE A 27 -7.42 -3.66 -23.38
CA PHE A 27 -7.17 -5.06 -23.07
C PHE A 27 -5.70 -5.44 -23.32
N GLU A 28 -5.09 -4.93 -24.39
CA GLU A 28 -3.69 -5.19 -24.72
C GLU A 28 -2.71 -4.32 -23.91
N ALA A 29 -3.09 -3.08 -23.57
CA ALA A 29 -2.25 -2.17 -22.80
C ALA A 29 -2.00 -2.69 -21.38
N ASN A 30 -0.74 -2.87 -20.99
CA ASN A 30 -0.37 -3.45 -19.69
C ASN A 30 -0.82 -2.63 -18.48
N ASP A 31 -0.98 -1.32 -18.65
CA ASP A 31 -1.31 -0.37 -17.59
C ASP A 31 -2.76 0.11 -17.64
N CYS A 32 -3.53 -0.19 -18.69
CA CYS A 32 -4.94 0.19 -18.74
C CYS A 32 -5.77 -0.64 -17.76
N LEU A 33 -6.66 0.01 -17.01
CA LEU A 33 -7.58 -0.63 -16.05
C LEU A 33 -9.04 -0.53 -16.46
N LEU A 34 -9.41 0.50 -17.23
CA LEU A 34 -10.79 0.76 -17.61
C LEU A 34 -10.85 1.53 -18.93
N ALA A 35 -11.82 1.16 -19.77
CA ALA A 35 -12.17 1.93 -20.96
C ALA A 35 -13.60 2.46 -20.81
N PHE A 36 -13.82 3.71 -21.18
CA PHE A 36 -15.12 4.39 -21.18
C PHE A 36 -15.43 4.88 -22.58
N MET A 37 -16.60 4.54 -23.10
CA MET A 37 -16.98 4.88 -24.47
C MET A 37 -18.47 5.14 -24.65
N ASP A 38 -18.82 5.85 -25.71
CA ASP A 38 -20.20 6.09 -26.14
C ASP A 38 -20.52 5.41 -27.48
N SER A 39 -21.72 5.67 -28.02
CA SER A 39 -22.15 5.13 -29.32
C SER A 39 -21.49 5.75 -30.54
N GLU A 40 -20.80 6.89 -30.37
CA GLU A 40 -20.04 7.57 -31.43
C GLU A 40 -18.57 7.14 -31.41
N ASN A 41 -18.23 6.17 -30.55
CA ASN A 41 -16.89 5.65 -30.31
C ASN A 41 -15.92 6.69 -29.73
N HIS A 42 -16.40 7.77 -29.11
CA HIS A 42 -15.53 8.57 -28.24
C HIS A 42 -15.00 7.66 -27.14
N CYS A 43 -13.70 7.72 -26.88
CA CYS A 43 -13.02 6.76 -26.02
C CYS A 43 -12.12 7.47 -25.01
N LEU A 44 -12.25 7.08 -23.73
CA LEU A 44 -11.31 7.41 -22.68
C LEU A 44 -10.74 6.14 -22.07
N LEU A 45 -9.40 6.07 -22.04
CA LEU A 45 -8.66 5.01 -21.39
C LEU A 45 -8.12 5.50 -20.05
N PHE A 46 -8.36 4.73 -19.01
CA PHE A 46 -7.82 4.98 -17.69
C PHE A 46 -6.66 4.04 -17.45
N ASN A 47 -5.50 4.62 -17.15
CA ASN A 47 -4.27 3.88 -16.91
C ASN A 47 -3.90 3.93 -15.43
N PHE A 48 -3.22 2.89 -14.98
CA PHE A 48 -2.88 2.66 -13.58
C PHE A 48 -1.96 3.74 -13.03
N ASN A 49 -1.03 4.25 -13.82
CA ASN A 49 -0.06 5.24 -13.36
C ASN A 49 -0.73 6.59 -13.04
N ASP A 50 -1.80 6.92 -13.76
CA ASP A 50 -2.45 8.23 -13.72
C ASP A 50 -3.75 8.25 -12.90
N THR A 51 -4.21 7.08 -12.46
CA THR A 51 -5.55 6.93 -11.87
C THR A 51 -5.48 6.41 -10.44
N GLU A 52 -5.72 7.28 -9.46
CA GLU A 52 -5.76 6.90 -8.04
C GLU A 52 -7.17 6.53 -7.56
N HIS A 53 -8.18 7.18 -8.14
CA HIS A 53 -9.58 7.02 -7.77
C HIS A 53 -10.48 7.09 -9.01
N LEU A 54 -11.44 6.17 -9.12
CA LEU A 54 -12.54 6.27 -10.08
C LEU A 54 -13.85 5.87 -9.43
N THR A 55 -14.92 6.49 -9.91
CA THR A 55 -16.29 6.07 -9.62
C THR A 55 -17.00 5.82 -10.94
N VAL A 56 -17.60 4.65 -11.07
CA VAL A 56 -18.43 4.26 -12.21
C VAL A 56 -19.85 4.06 -11.72
N SER A 57 -20.80 4.81 -12.28
CA SER A 57 -22.23 4.59 -12.02
C SER A 57 -22.82 3.71 -13.11
N GLU A 58 -23.63 2.73 -12.72
CA GLU A 58 -24.45 1.96 -13.64
C GLU A 58 -25.49 2.88 -14.30
N THR A 59 -25.59 2.80 -15.63
CA THR A 59 -26.55 3.57 -16.44
C THR A 59 -27.50 2.62 -17.17
N ARG A 60 -28.46 3.17 -17.92
CA ARG A 60 -29.36 2.36 -18.75
C ARG A 60 -28.80 2.22 -20.15
N SER A 61 -29.34 1.26 -20.89
CA SER A 61 -29.00 1.06 -22.31
C SER A 61 -29.31 2.29 -23.18
N GLU A 62 -30.32 3.06 -22.80
CA GLU A 62 -30.75 4.25 -23.56
C GLU A 62 -29.71 5.39 -23.49
N ASP A 63 -28.89 5.41 -22.43
CA ASP A 63 -27.83 6.40 -22.25
C ASP A 63 -26.67 6.14 -23.22
N LYS A 64 -26.58 4.93 -23.80
CA LYS A 64 -25.55 4.50 -24.76
C LYS A 64 -24.10 4.67 -24.28
N LEU A 65 -23.92 4.75 -22.96
CA LEU A 65 -22.63 4.82 -22.30
C LEU A 65 -22.20 3.42 -21.87
N VAL A 66 -20.99 3.03 -22.23
CA VAL A 66 -20.43 1.71 -21.94
C VAL A 66 -19.10 1.87 -21.22
N VAL A 67 -18.96 1.10 -20.13
CA VAL A 67 -17.71 0.98 -19.40
C VAL A 67 -17.22 -0.46 -19.46
N ALA A 68 -15.94 -0.63 -19.79
CA ALA A 68 -15.28 -1.92 -19.83
C ALA A 68 -14.19 -1.99 -18.75
N PHE A 69 -14.36 -2.90 -17.79
CA PHE A 69 -13.39 -3.17 -16.73
C PHE A 69 -12.35 -4.19 -17.18
N LYS A 70 -11.07 -3.89 -16.96
CA LYS A 70 -10.02 -4.91 -17.03
C LYS A 70 -10.00 -5.66 -15.71
N ALA A 71 -10.53 -6.88 -15.74
CA ALA A 71 -10.63 -7.72 -14.55
C ALA A 71 -10.13 -9.14 -14.82
N ASN A 72 -9.52 -9.72 -13.80
CA ASN A 72 -9.20 -11.13 -13.69
C ASN A 72 -10.49 -11.90 -13.41
N ILE A 73 -11.23 -12.20 -14.47
CA ILE A 73 -12.40 -13.05 -14.36
C ILE A 73 -11.89 -14.48 -14.27
N SER A 74 -11.96 -15.08 -13.08
CA SER A 74 -11.64 -16.49 -12.87
C SER A 74 -12.68 -17.35 -13.59
N THR A 75 -12.47 -17.60 -14.88
CA THR A 75 -13.19 -18.64 -15.59
C THR A 75 -12.48 -19.95 -15.28
N ASP A 76 -13.09 -20.79 -14.45
CA ASP A 76 -12.72 -22.19 -14.40
C ASP A 76 -12.75 -22.72 -15.86
N PRO A 77 -11.68 -23.34 -16.38
CA PRO A 77 -11.64 -23.86 -17.75
C PRO A 77 -12.76 -24.87 -18.05
N SER A 78 -13.38 -25.45 -17.00
CA SER A 78 -14.51 -26.37 -17.10
C SER A 78 -15.88 -25.67 -17.14
N ILE A 79 -15.96 -24.37 -16.85
CA ILE A 79 -17.18 -23.56 -16.88
C ILE A 79 -17.09 -22.63 -18.10
N SER A 80 -17.75 -23.03 -19.20
CA SER A 80 -17.77 -22.29 -20.47
C SER A 80 -18.69 -21.05 -20.45
N SER A 81 -19.28 -20.71 -19.31
CA SER A 81 -20.20 -19.58 -19.16
C SER A 81 -19.53 -18.40 -18.44
N CYS A 82 -19.69 -17.20 -19.00
CA CYS A 82 -19.37 -15.96 -18.30
C CYS A 82 -20.11 -15.91 -16.94
N PRO A 83 -19.47 -15.42 -15.86
CA PRO A 83 -20.13 -15.29 -14.57
C PRO A 83 -21.38 -14.42 -14.67
N LEU A 84 -22.39 -14.74 -13.86
CA LEU A 84 -23.58 -13.90 -13.75
C LEU A 84 -23.18 -12.54 -13.18
N TYR A 85 -23.92 -11.50 -13.57
CA TYR A 85 -23.65 -10.13 -13.14
C TYR A 85 -23.52 -9.94 -11.62
N PRO A 86 -24.36 -10.58 -10.77
CA PRO A 86 -24.20 -10.50 -9.31
C PRO A 86 -22.93 -11.15 -8.77
N ASP A 87 -22.34 -12.09 -9.52
CA ASP A 87 -21.16 -12.86 -9.12
C ASP A 87 -19.87 -12.26 -9.70
N LEU A 88 -19.96 -11.11 -10.38
CA LEU A 88 -18.85 -10.47 -11.05
C LEU A 88 -17.90 -9.84 -10.02
N ASN A 89 -16.82 -10.55 -9.70
CA ASN A 89 -15.72 -10.01 -8.94
C ASN A 89 -14.74 -9.28 -9.87
N LEU A 90 -14.80 -7.95 -9.86
CA LEU A 90 -13.98 -7.09 -10.70
C LEU A 90 -12.65 -6.81 -10.00
N THR A 91 -11.68 -7.71 -10.16
CA THR A 91 -10.32 -7.55 -9.61
C THR A 91 -9.34 -7.23 -10.72
N VAL A 92 -8.59 -6.12 -10.63
CA VAL A 92 -7.47 -5.81 -11.52
C VAL A 92 -6.15 -6.23 -10.87
N THR A 93 -5.27 -6.89 -11.62
CA THR A 93 -3.87 -7.06 -11.21
C THR A 93 -3.03 -5.93 -11.77
N LEU A 94 -2.34 -5.24 -10.88
CA LEU A 94 -1.43 -4.16 -11.20
C LEU A 94 -0.07 -4.70 -11.68
N PRO A 95 0.73 -3.91 -12.41
CA PRO A 95 2.06 -4.33 -12.87
C PRO A 95 3.01 -4.76 -11.74
N ASN A 96 2.82 -4.22 -10.53
CA ASN A 96 3.60 -4.60 -9.34
C ASN A 96 3.13 -5.93 -8.68
N GLY A 97 2.08 -6.56 -9.23
CA GLY A 97 1.48 -7.80 -8.75
C GLY A 97 0.34 -7.61 -7.73
N ASP A 98 0.05 -6.37 -7.32
CA ASP A 98 -1.03 -6.10 -6.38
C ASP A 98 -2.38 -6.31 -7.04
N GLN A 99 -3.35 -6.80 -6.28
CA GLN A 99 -4.72 -6.96 -6.74
C GLN A 99 -5.60 -5.90 -6.11
N ILE A 100 -6.35 -5.18 -6.93
CA ILE A 100 -7.32 -4.18 -6.48
C ILE A 100 -8.70 -4.64 -6.92
N VAL A 101 -9.62 -4.70 -5.97
CA VAL A 101 -11.01 -5.05 -6.21
C VAL A 101 -11.80 -3.76 -6.41
N TRP A 102 -12.61 -3.70 -7.46
CA TRP A 102 -13.62 -2.65 -7.60
C TRP A 102 -14.75 -2.91 -6.60
N GLU A 103 -14.95 -1.98 -5.68
CA GLU A 103 -15.97 -2.11 -4.65
C GLU A 103 -17.33 -1.71 -5.20
N LYS A 104 -18.29 -2.64 -5.22
CA LYS A 104 -19.67 -2.33 -5.60
C LYS A 104 -20.46 -1.78 -4.41
N LYS A 105 -21.01 -0.57 -4.53
CA LYS A 105 -21.89 0.09 -3.55
C LYS A 105 -23.18 0.50 -4.24
N GLY A 106 -24.23 -0.31 -4.07
CA GLY A 106 -25.50 -0.08 -4.77
C GLY A 106 -25.34 -0.17 -6.29
N ASN A 107 -25.54 0.96 -6.98
CA ASN A 107 -25.39 1.09 -8.42
C ASN A 107 -24.04 1.70 -8.84
N GLN A 108 -23.07 1.79 -7.93
CA GLN A 108 -21.76 2.36 -8.20
C GLN A 108 -20.64 1.33 -7.99
N PHE A 109 -19.59 1.46 -8.76
CA PHE A 109 -18.32 0.77 -8.59
C PHE A 109 -17.24 1.81 -8.27
N GLU A 110 -16.52 1.59 -7.17
CA GLU A 110 -15.41 2.44 -6.75
C GLU A 110 -14.09 1.71 -6.94
N PHE A 111 -13.13 2.41 -7.54
CA PHE A 111 -11.74 1.99 -7.58
C PHE A 111 -10.92 2.98 -6.77
N LYS A 112 -10.11 2.45 -5.86
CA LYS A 112 -9.17 3.23 -5.05
C LYS A 112 -7.84 2.51 -5.00
N LYS A 113 -6.75 3.25 -5.18
CA LYS A 113 -5.40 2.74 -5.03
C LYS A 113 -4.50 3.72 -4.30
N CYS A 114 -3.35 3.23 -3.90
CA CYS A 114 -2.29 4.08 -3.37
C CYS A 114 -1.64 4.93 -4.47
N ILE A 115 -1.05 6.06 -4.05
CA ILE A 115 -0.30 6.99 -4.89
C ILE A 115 0.89 6.24 -5.50
N GLY A 116 1.08 6.39 -6.81
CA GLY A 116 2.17 5.74 -7.54
C GLY A 116 2.19 4.22 -7.35
N ASP A 117 3.32 3.70 -6.84
CA ASP A 117 3.61 2.29 -6.62
C ASP A 117 3.55 1.85 -5.15
N TRP A 118 3.00 2.69 -4.27
CA TRP A 118 2.89 2.39 -2.84
C TRP A 118 2.06 1.13 -2.61
N LYS A 119 2.51 0.28 -1.69
CA LYS A 119 1.89 -1.01 -1.44
C LYS A 119 0.67 -0.83 -0.55
N MET A 120 -0.47 -1.36 -0.99
CA MET A 120 -1.71 -1.37 -0.24
C MET A 120 -1.78 -2.57 0.71
N PHE A 121 -2.21 -2.34 1.96
CA PHE A 121 -2.47 -3.37 2.96
C PHE A 121 -3.81 -3.10 3.66
N LYS A 122 -4.72 -4.08 3.64
CA LYS A 122 -5.96 -4.04 4.42
C LYS A 122 -5.67 -4.55 5.84
N ARG A 123 -5.64 -3.65 6.82
CA ARG A 123 -5.39 -3.97 8.25
C ARG A 123 -6.67 -4.39 8.97
N SER A 124 -7.81 -3.83 8.58
CA SER A 124 -9.16 -4.21 9.04
C SER A 124 -10.20 -3.85 7.97
N GLU A 125 -11.48 -4.12 8.23
CA GLU A 125 -12.56 -3.77 7.28
C GLU A 125 -12.53 -2.29 6.87
N ASP A 126 -12.33 -1.39 7.85
CA ASP A 126 -12.37 0.07 7.62
C ASP A 126 -10.98 0.73 7.54
N LEU A 127 -9.89 -0.06 7.56
CA LEU A 127 -8.53 0.47 7.56
C LEU A 127 -7.68 -0.19 6.49
N THR A 128 -7.46 0.56 5.42
CA THR A 128 -6.46 0.25 4.40
C THR A 128 -5.34 1.28 4.50
N VAL A 129 -4.10 0.80 4.57
CA VAL A 129 -2.92 1.65 4.59
C VAL A 129 -2.11 1.47 3.31
N CYS A 130 -1.52 2.58 2.86
CA CYS A 130 -0.56 2.62 1.77
C CYS A 130 0.83 2.79 2.38
N MET A 131 1.77 1.93 2.01
CA MET A 131 3.12 1.89 2.60
C MET A 131 4.20 1.95 1.52
N GLN A 132 5.30 2.65 1.83
CA GLN A 132 6.49 2.66 0.99
C GLN A 132 7.76 2.64 1.85
N THR A 133 8.78 1.91 1.39
CA THR A 133 10.13 1.91 1.99
C THR A 133 11.00 2.92 1.25
N ILE A 134 11.70 3.78 1.98
CA ILE A 134 12.61 4.78 1.39
C ILE A 134 14.01 4.52 1.90
N SER A 135 14.91 4.12 1.00
CA SER A 135 16.35 3.99 1.28
C SER A 135 17.05 5.34 1.18
N VAL A 136 18.09 5.55 1.99
CA VAL A 136 18.88 6.77 2.00
C VAL A 136 20.37 6.46 2.00
N ALA A 137 21.17 7.33 1.37
CA ALA A 137 22.62 7.14 1.30
C ALA A 137 23.32 7.38 2.66
N ALA A 138 22.80 8.30 3.48
CA ALA A 138 23.38 8.66 4.76
C ALA A 138 22.52 8.14 5.92
N VAL A 139 23.18 7.59 6.94
CA VAL A 139 22.51 7.08 8.15
C VAL A 139 21.70 8.16 8.85
N ILE A 140 20.44 7.84 9.12
CA ILE A 140 19.54 8.61 9.97
C ILE A 140 19.69 8.08 11.38
N ARG A 141 20.32 8.87 12.25
CA ARG A 141 20.59 8.48 13.64
C ARG A 141 19.41 8.70 14.58
N ASN A 142 18.50 9.59 14.20
CA ASN A 142 17.39 10.04 15.03
C ASN A 142 16.04 9.75 14.34
N VAL A 143 15.15 9.05 15.04
CA VAL A 143 13.80 8.69 14.57
C VAL A 143 12.96 9.91 14.19
N GLU A 144 13.14 11.05 14.87
CA GLU A 144 12.43 12.29 14.54
C GLU A 144 12.78 12.81 13.15
N VAL A 145 14.00 12.54 12.67
CA VAL A 145 14.40 12.88 11.31
C VAL A 145 13.71 11.96 10.30
N ALA A 146 13.55 10.67 10.61
CA ALA A 146 12.79 9.75 9.76
C ALA A 146 11.31 10.16 9.69
N ARG A 147 10.70 10.51 10.84
CA ARG A 147 9.32 11.02 10.92
C ARG A 147 9.14 12.31 10.12
N LYS A 148 10.06 13.27 10.28
CA LYS A 148 10.05 14.51 9.50
C LYS A 148 10.15 14.21 7.99
N ARG A 149 10.98 13.26 7.57
CA ARG A 149 11.11 12.91 6.14
C ARG A 149 9.82 12.32 5.57
N CYS A 150 9.11 11.47 6.31
CA CYS A 150 7.78 11.02 5.86
C CYS A 150 6.80 12.18 5.70
N ASN A 151 6.81 13.12 6.65
CA ASN A 151 5.96 14.30 6.59
C ASN A 151 6.33 15.22 5.41
N ASP A 152 7.61 15.45 5.16
CA ASP A 152 8.11 16.30 4.06
C ASP A 152 7.80 15.70 2.67
N LEU A 153 7.58 14.38 2.55
CA LEU A 153 7.23 13.72 1.29
C LEU A 153 5.79 13.99 0.82
N GLY A 154 4.89 14.43 1.71
CA GLY A 154 3.48 14.63 1.38
C GLY A 154 2.51 14.56 2.56
N GLY A 155 2.97 14.78 3.79
CA GLY A 155 2.15 14.65 5.00
C GLY A 155 2.06 13.23 5.56
N TYR A 156 2.83 12.28 5.01
CA TYR A 156 2.80 10.88 5.41
C TYR A 156 3.41 10.66 6.80
N LYS A 157 3.06 9.54 7.43
CA LYS A 157 3.57 9.17 8.76
C LYS A 157 4.71 8.17 8.61
N LEU A 158 5.72 8.27 9.49
CA LEU A 158 6.53 7.09 9.78
C LEU A 158 5.55 6.06 10.35
N ILE A 159 5.51 4.85 9.81
CA ILE A 159 4.46 3.88 10.12
C ILE A 159 5.01 2.66 10.85
N GLY A 160 4.21 2.14 11.79
CA GLY A 160 4.45 0.85 12.44
C GLY A 160 4.01 -0.33 11.56
N VAL A 161 4.21 -1.55 12.05
CA VAL A 161 3.91 -2.78 11.30
C VAL A 161 2.68 -3.45 11.92
N GLY A 162 1.60 -3.55 11.14
CA GLY A 162 0.32 -4.10 11.58
C GLY A 162 0.20 -5.61 11.39
N SER A 163 0.96 -6.22 10.48
CA SER A 163 0.84 -7.65 10.15
C SER A 163 2.17 -8.29 9.76
N LEU A 164 2.20 -9.64 9.76
CA LEU A 164 3.36 -10.39 9.28
C LEU A 164 3.57 -10.20 7.76
N GLU A 165 2.49 -10.00 7.00
CA GLU A 165 2.58 -9.74 5.55
C GLU A 165 3.32 -8.42 5.27
N GLU A 166 2.96 -7.35 5.99
CA GLU A 166 3.66 -6.06 5.92
C GLU A 166 5.15 -6.23 6.24
N LEU A 167 5.47 -6.99 7.29
CA LEU A 167 6.85 -7.25 7.70
C LEU A 167 7.65 -8.00 6.64
N ILE A 168 7.06 -9.03 6.03
CA ILE A 168 7.66 -9.81 4.93
C ILE A 168 7.86 -8.93 3.70
N TRP A 169 6.92 -8.03 3.41
CA TRP A 169 7.07 -7.08 2.31
C TRP A 169 8.20 -6.08 2.55
N ILE A 170 8.31 -5.50 3.76
CA ILE A 170 9.44 -4.62 4.14
C ILE A 170 10.76 -5.38 3.97
N LYS A 171 10.82 -6.64 4.41
CA LYS A 171 11.98 -7.51 4.20
C LYS A 171 12.32 -7.67 2.72
N LYS A 172 11.34 -7.96 1.87
CA LYS A 172 11.57 -8.12 0.42
C LYS A 172 12.13 -6.84 -0.19
N LYS A 173 11.60 -5.67 0.18
CA LYS A 173 12.11 -4.36 -0.28
C LYS A 173 13.53 -4.10 0.21
N HIS A 174 13.82 -4.43 1.47
CA HIS A 174 15.16 -4.35 2.05
C HIS A 174 16.18 -5.22 1.30
N ASP A 175 15.85 -6.49 1.04
CA ASP A 175 16.71 -7.43 0.34
C ASP A 175 17.01 -6.95 -1.09
N ILE A 176 16.02 -6.38 -1.80
CA ILE A 176 16.18 -5.84 -3.16
C ILE A 176 17.08 -4.61 -3.18
N ALA A 177 17.02 -3.76 -2.15
CA ALA A 177 17.87 -2.57 -2.05
C ALA A 177 19.37 -2.89 -1.89
N ASN A 178 19.74 -4.17 -1.69
CA ASN A 178 21.10 -4.65 -1.48
C ASN A 178 21.85 -3.88 -0.37
N ASN A 179 21.10 -3.47 0.65
CA ASN A 179 21.63 -2.76 1.80
C ASN A 179 22.44 -3.74 2.66
N GLY A 180 23.77 -3.71 2.53
CA GLY A 180 24.66 -4.64 3.24
C GLY A 180 24.59 -4.50 4.78
N GLY A 181 24.77 -5.62 5.47
CA GLY A 181 24.97 -5.68 6.92
C GLY A 181 23.75 -5.28 7.76
N TYR A 182 23.99 -4.48 8.81
CA TYR A 182 22.96 -4.02 9.76
C TYR A 182 22.19 -2.78 9.25
N SER A 183 22.24 -2.50 7.95
CA SER A 183 21.45 -1.43 7.35
C SER A 183 19.97 -1.77 7.50
N GLY A 184 19.15 -0.84 7.98
CA GLY A 184 17.76 -1.10 8.32
C GLY A 184 16.84 0.08 8.03
N TYR A 185 15.53 -0.15 8.16
CA TYR A 185 14.50 0.86 7.98
C TYR A 185 13.91 1.26 9.32
N TRP A 186 13.91 2.55 9.64
CA TRP A 186 13.14 3.07 10.76
C TRP A 186 11.67 2.71 10.60
N LEU A 187 11.10 2.22 11.68
CA LEU A 187 9.67 1.97 11.84
C LEU A 187 9.15 2.91 12.91
N ASP A 188 7.87 3.25 12.85
CA ASP A 188 7.25 3.89 14.01
C ASP A 188 7.05 2.87 15.13
N GLY A 189 6.95 3.39 16.34
CA GLY A 189 6.92 2.60 17.56
C GLY A 189 7.98 3.08 18.53
N LYS A 190 7.53 3.61 19.65
CA LYS A 190 8.36 3.95 20.80
C LYS A 190 7.84 3.17 22.00
N ARG A 191 8.74 2.60 22.77
CA ARG A 191 8.37 1.88 23.98
C ARG A 191 7.62 2.82 24.91
N GLU A 192 6.55 2.32 25.54
CA GLU A 192 5.81 3.03 26.57
C GLU A 192 6.76 3.60 27.62
N GLU A 193 6.47 4.79 28.13
CA GLU A 193 7.33 5.48 29.09
C GLU A 193 7.60 4.64 30.34
N ILE A 194 6.56 3.97 30.88
CA ILE A 194 6.67 3.06 32.04
C ILE A 194 7.54 1.84 31.77
N SER A 195 7.68 1.47 30.49
CA SER A 195 8.45 0.32 30.03
C SER A 195 9.85 0.72 29.55
N SER A 196 10.20 2.01 29.51
CA SER A 196 11.48 2.50 28.95
C SER A 196 12.67 1.71 29.48
N GLY A 197 13.50 1.20 28.57
CA GLY A 197 14.69 0.43 28.94
C GLY A 197 14.45 -1.04 29.32
N MET A 198 13.21 -1.55 29.28
CA MET A 198 12.85 -2.92 29.69
C MET A 198 12.91 -3.95 28.55
N LEU A 199 13.04 -5.22 28.93
CA LEU A 199 13.02 -6.38 28.02
C LEU A 199 11.58 -6.82 27.69
N ASN A 200 10.81 -5.94 27.06
CA ASN A 200 9.44 -6.24 26.60
C ASN A 200 9.21 -5.68 25.19
N THR A 201 8.00 -5.75 24.65
CA THR A 201 7.66 -5.18 23.33
C THR A 201 6.45 -4.25 23.41
N ASN A 202 6.31 -3.57 24.55
CA ASN A 202 5.20 -2.66 24.79
C ASN A 202 5.49 -1.33 24.08
N PHE A 203 5.17 -1.28 22.79
CA PHE A 203 5.39 -0.13 21.91
C PHE A 203 4.07 0.61 21.65
N GLU A 204 4.15 1.94 21.65
CA GLU A 204 3.11 2.85 21.22
C GLU A 204 3.48 3.47 19.87
N PHE A 205 2.48 3.67 19.01
CA PHE A 205 2.65 4.20 17.66
C PHE A 205 2.07 5.60 17.58
N SER A 206 2.87 6.52 17.05
CA SER A 206 2.52 7.92 16.84
C SER A 206 1.78 8.18 15.52
N ASP A 207 1.77 7.18 14.62
CA ASP A 207 1.13 7.26 13.31
C ASP A 207 -0.40 7.34 13.37
N GLY A 208 -1.03 6.88 14.47
CA GLY A 208 -2.48 6.77 14.61
C GLY A 208 -3.13 5.70 13.71
N LEU A 209 -2.31 4.87 13.04
CA LEU A 209 -2.73 3.85 12.06
C LEU A 209 -2.29 2.45 12.48
N THR A 210 -1.36 2.32 13.42
CA THR A 210 -0.84 1.04 13.90
C THR A 210 -1.32 0.76 15.31
N VAL A 211 -1.92 -0.41 15.49
CA VAL A 211 -2.28 -0.97 16.80
C VAL A 211 -1.31 -2.10 17.11
N LEU A 212 -0.83 -2.16 18.36
CA LEU A 212 0.14 -3.17 18.78
C LEU A 212 -0.43 -4.59 18.65
N ASN A 213 0.10 -5.37 17.71
CA ASN A 213 -0.09 -6.81 17.66
C ASN A 213 0.97 -7.49 18.54
N LYS A 214 0.65 -7.69 19.82
CA LYS A 214 1.61 -8.19 20.81
C LYS A 214 2.30 -9.50 20.40
N THR A 215 1.56 -10.44 19.81
CA THR A 215 2.11 -11.71 19.32
C THR A 215 3.15 -11.51 18.20
N LEU A 216 2.83 -10.68 17.21
CA LEU A 216 3.77 -10.34 16.12
C LEU A 216 5.05 -9.72 16.68
N TYR A 217 4.91 -8.75 17.59
CA TYR A 217 6.05 -8.04 18.13
C TYR A 217 6.91 -8.92 19.05
N ASP A 218 6.31 -9.77 19.88
CA ASP A 218 7.04 -10.71 20.74
C ASP A 218 7.82 -11.78 19.93
N GLU A 219 7.26 -12.23 18.81
CA GLU A 219 7.89 -13.25 17.97
C GLU A 219 9.02 -12.67 17.10
N TYR A 220 8.79 -11.50 16.48
CA TYR A 220 9.65 -10.98 15.42
C TYR A 220 10.56 -9.82 15.83
N THR A 221 10.48 -9.32 17.08
CA THR A 221 11.32 -8.21 17.57
C THR A 221 12.43 -8.69 18.51
N GLY A 222 13.69 -8.44 18.17
CA GLY A 222 14.84 -8.57 19.07
C GLY A 222 14.89 -7.40 20.03
N VAL A 223 14.53 -7.64 21.29
CA VAL A 223 14.51 -6.61 22.33
C VAL A 223 15.65 -6.81 23.32
N SER A 224 16.48 -5.78 23.44
CA SER A 224 17.60 -5.67 24.37
C SER A 224 17.26 -4.76 25.56
N GLY A 225 16.26 -3.89 25.41
CA GLY A 225 15.79 -2.93 26.40
C GLY A 225 16.74 -1.76 26.59
N SER A 226 18.01 -2.04 26.87
CA SER A 226 19.03 -1.00 27.08
C SER A 226 20.43 -1.48 26.73
N THR A 227 21.31 -0.53 26.47
CA THR A 227 22.74 -0.78 26.29
C THR A 227 23.58 0.04 27.27
N TYR A 228 24.76 -0.46 27.63
CA TYR A 228 25.72 0.27 28.45
C TYR A 228 26.78 0.90 27.54
N GLY A 229 26.84 2.22 27.55
CA GLY A 229 27.87 3.00 26.87
C GLY A 229 28.78 3.73 27.86
N LYS A 230 29.73 4.51 27.33
CA LYS A 230 30.62 5.36 28.14
C LYS A 230 29.88 6.41 28.98
N GLU A 231 28.69 6.82 28.54
CA GLU A 231 27.83 7.82 29.19
C GLU A 231 26.78 7.19 30.12
N GLY A 232 26.85 5.88 30.36
CA GLY A 232 25.91 5.14 31.21
C GLY A 232 24.91 4.29 30.44
N ARG A 233 23.81 3.93 31.12
CA ARG A 233 22.74 3.10 30.55
C ARG A 233 21.88 3.94 29.61
N ARG A 234 21.77 3.50 28.37
CA ARG A 234 20.92 4.12 27.35
C ARG A 234 19.76 3.20 27.01
N ALA A 235 18.54 3.73 27.06
CA ALA A 235 17.36 2.99 26.67
C ALA A 235 17.31 2.77 25.15
N LEU A 236 16.87 1.58 24.75
CA LEU A 236 16.62 1.18 23.37
C LEU A 236 15.10 1.04 23.25
N ASP A 237 14.46 2.14 22.89
CA ASP A 237 13.00 2.25 22.93
C ASP A 237 12.37 2.46 21.55
N CYS A 238 13.15 2.73 20.50
CA CYS A 238 12.62 2.92 19.15
C CYS A 238 12.89 1.70 18.27
N LEU A 239 12.16 1.58 17.17
CA LEU A 239 12.20 0.40 16.33
C LEU A 239 12.91 0.61 15.01
N ILE A 240 13.63 -0.43 14.61
CA ILE A 240 14.16 -0.56 13.26
C ILE A 240 13.85 -1.95 12.71
N PHE A 241 13.42 -2.02 11.45
CA PHE A 241 13.55 -3.24 10.67
C PHE A 241 15.01 -3.45 10.34
N CYS A 242 15.60 -4.56 10.73
CA CYS A 242 16.97 -4.92 10.37
C CYS A 242 17.09 -6.45 10.45
N LYS A 243 17.82 -7.07 9.52
CA LYS A 243 17.93 -8.54 9.48
C LYS A 243 19.37 -9.02 9.65
N PRO A 244 19.95 -8.96 10.86
CA PRO A 244 21.20 -9.62 11.12
C PRO A 244 21.04 -11.14 11.33
N THR A 245 20.07 -11.61 12.14
CA THR A 245 19.86 -13.06 12.38
C THR A 245 18.47 -13.36 13.00
N GLY A 246 17.60 -14.06 12.25
CA GLY A 246 16.34 -14.65 12.76
C GLY A 246 15.18 -13.66 12.98
N ARG A 247 15.33 -12.68 13.87
CA ARG A 247 14.32 -11.63 14.11
C ARG A 247 14.42 -10.52 13.06
N MET A 248 13.30 -9.85 12.79
CA MET A 248 13.19 -8.89 11.69
C MET A 248 13.12 -7.44 12.17
N MET A 249 12.71 -7.22 13.42
CA MET A 249 12.69 -5.92 14.06
C MET A 249 13.64 -5.91 15.26
N TYR A 250 14.19 -4.75 15.60
CA TYR A 250 15.06 -4.60 16.77
C TYR A 250 14.81 -3.26 17.46
N ASP A 251 14.98 -3.24 18.78
CA ASP A 251 15.02 -2.00 19.52
C ASP A 251 16.36 -1.30 19.40
N VAL A 252 16.32 0.02 19.25
CA VAL A 252 17.48 0.90 19.08
C VAL A 252 17.30 2.18 19.88
N ALA A 253 18.41 2.88 20.09
CA ALA A 253 18.37 4.23 20.65
C ALA A 253 17.66 5.16 19.66
N CYS A 254 16.67 5.90 20.15
CA CYS A 254 15.83 6.78 19.31
C CYS A 254 16.62 7.90 18.62
N ASP A 255 17.77 8.29 19.15
CA ASP A 255 18.55 9.47 18.77
C ASP A 255 20.02 9.16 18.43
N ALA A 256 20.44 7.89 18.47
CA ALA A 256 21.81 7.48 18.16
C ALA A 256 21.95 6.13 17.43
N ALA A 257 20.93 5.68 16.72
CA ALA A 257 21.03 4.43 15.96
C ALA A 257 22.08 4.55 14.83
N THR A 258 22.87 3.50 14.62
CA THR A 258 23.87 3.44 13.52
C THR A 258 23.37 2.65 12.32
N THR A 259 22.12 2.21 12.35
CA THR A 259 21.53 1.24 11.42
C THR A 259 20.41 1.84 10.57
N GLY A 260 20.00 3.08 10.81
CA GLY A 260 18.91 3.77 10.09
C GLY A 260 19.25 4.20 8.67
N TYR A 261 19.36 3.25 7.73
CA TYR A 261 19.65 3.51 6.31
C TYR A 261 18.40 3.67 5.44
N GLY A 262 17.25 3.83 6.09
CA GLY A 262 16.03 4.27 5.46
C GLY A 262 14.90 4.31 6.48
N PHE A 263 13.68 4.43 5.99
CA PHE A 263 12.47 4.55 6.81
C PHE A 263 11.25 4.05 6.03
N VAL A 264 10.22 3.63 6.76
CA VAL A 264 8.95 3.19 6.18
C VAL A 264 7.89 4.25 6.44
N CYS A 265 7.35 4.82 5.36
CA CYS A 265 6.24 5.76 5.47
C CYS A 265 4.91 5.08 5.14
N GLY A 266 3.83 5.61 5.69
CA GLY A 266 2.49 5.20 5.34
C GLY A 266 1.43 6.28 5.58
N TYR A 267 0.26 6.02 5.00
CA TYR A 267 -0.95 6.82 5.17
C TYR A 267 -2.20 5.94 5.01
N GLN A 268 -3.35 6.39 5.50
CA GLN A 268 -4.62 5.71 5.29
C GLN A 268 -5.17 6.04 3.91
N LEU A 269 -5.57 5.02 3.15
CA LEU A 269 -6.35 5.19 1.93
C LEU A 269 -7.78 5.58 2.31
N VAL A 270 -8.25 6.75 1.84
CA VAL A 270 -9.58 7.32 2.13
C VAL A 270 -10.46 7.25 0.90
#